data_AF-A0A2P8VZZ2-F1
#
_entry.id   AF-A0A2P8VZZ2-F1
#
_cell.length_a   1.000
_cell.length_b   1.000
_cell.length_c   1.000
_cell.angle_alpha   90.00
_cell.angle_beta   90.00
_cell.angle_gamma   90.00
#
_symmetry.space_group_name_H-M   'P 1'
#
loop_
_entity.id
_entity.type
_entity.pdbx_description
1 polymer ?
#
loop_
_entity_poly.entity_id
_entity_poly.type
_entity_poly.pdbx_seq_one_letter_code
_entity_poly.pdbx_strand_id
1 'polypeptide(L)'
;MNRSSKRVWFLLRWVGAVLIGLAAMRYLGLIVFEGLAEERRLTLVELGILLLAGGSIALLVQPNLLGLVKLIEVAGIKLELERLQEKQKAQESELETMRVMLPLLLPEDERSHLKNLANGRTAGYYGNADLRQTLRRLRSTHLLQMKNGHHVSELQDGRMFDLADYIELTSDGWQWLERIKAVEKEQQEDAEGNSKRSQ
;
A
#
# COMPACT_ATOMS: atom_id res chain seq x y z
N MET A 1 38.34 19.65 0.97
CA MET A 1 37.57 20.84 1.37
C MET A 1 38.38 21.63 2.40
N ASN A 2 38.88 22.80 2.00
CA ASN A 2 40.00 23.50 2.63
C ASN A 2 39.63 24.05 4.03
N ARG A 3 40.46 23.83 5.08
CA ARG A 3 40.16 24.30 6.45
C ARG A 3 40.03 25.83 6.53
N SER A 4 40.63 26.55 5.59
CA SER A 4 40.49 28.01 5.44
C SER A 4 39.07 28.44 5.04
N SER A 5 38.38 27.70 4.16
CA SER A 5 37.04 28.11 3.69
C SER A 5 35.96 27.97 4.76
N LYS A 6 36.12 26.99 5.68
CA LYS A 6 35.22 26.84 6.84
C LYS A 6 35.31 28.02 7.80
N ARG A 7 36.51 28.58 7.99
CA ARG A 7 36.73 29.76 8.85
C ARG A 7 36.15 31.02 8.23
N VAL A 8 36.35 31.22 6.92
CA VAL A 8 35.78 32.38 6.19
C VAL A 8 34.25 32.37 6.25
N TRP A 9 33.61 31.22 6.05
CA TRP A 9 32.16 31.11 6.12
C TRP A 9 31.61 31.33 7.54
N PHE A 10 32.34 30.87 8.57
CA PHE A 10 31.99 31.12 9.96
C PHE A 10 32.10 32.61 10.32
N LEU A 11 33.17 33.27 9.87
CA LEU A 11 33.37 34.70 10.07
C LEU A 11 32.29 35.53 9.35
N LEU A 12 31.94 35.17 8.11
CA LEU A 12 30.89 35.86 7.36
C LEU A 12 29.52 35.78 8.08
N ARG A 13 29.19 34.62 8.67
CA ARG A 13 27.97 34.44 9.47
C ARG A 13 27.99 35.28 10.74
N TRP A 14 29.14 35.34 11.43
CA TRP A 14 29.31 36.19 12.62
C TRP A 14 29.17 37.67 12.30
N VAL A 15 29.77 38.13 11.20
CA VAL A 15 29.63 39.51 10.73
C VAL A 15 28.17 39.83 10.42
N GLY A 16 27.45 38.93 9.75
CA GLY A 16 26.01 39.08 9.50
C GLY A 16 25.18 39.17 10.78
N ALA A 17 25.45 38.31 11.77
CA ALA A 17 24.76 38.33 13.06
C ALA A 17 25.02 39.64 13.83
N VAL A 18 26.27 40.11 13.82
CA VAL A 18 26.67 41.38 14.46
C VAL A 18 26.00 42.57 13.77
N LEU A 19 25.90 42.58 12.44
CA LEU A 19 25.22 43.65 11.70
C LEU A 19 23.71 43.69 11.99
N ILE A 20 23.04 42.54 12.04
CA ILE A 20 21.62 42.46 12.41
C ILE A 20 21.41 42.88 13.86
N GLY A 21 22.28 42.45 14.77
CA GLY A 21 22.25 42.86 16.17
C GLY A 21 22.45 44.37 16.35
N LEU A 22 23.38 44.97 15.60
CA LEU A 22 23.60 46.42 15.57
C LEU A 22 22.40 47.17 15.01
N ALA A 23 21.76 46.66 13.95
CA ALA A 23 20.55 47.26 13.40
C ALA A 23 19.39 47.21 14.41
N ALA A 24 19.21 46.09 15.11
CA ALA A 24 18.21 45.93 16.16
C ALA A 24 18.49 46.83 17.37
N MET A 25 19.75 46.92 17.82
CA MET A 25 20.15 47.84 18.90
C MET A 25 19.94 49.30 18.49
N ARG A 26 20.27 49.68 17.25
CA ARG A 26 20.04 51.03 16.75
C ARG A 26 18.54 51.35 16.69
N TYR A 27 17.72 50.41 16.27
CA TYR A 27 16.27 50.55 16.24
C TYR A 27 15.67 50.70 17.65
N LEU A 28 16.11 49.87 18.60
CA LEU A 28 15.74 50.01 20.02
C LEU A 28 16.25 51.32 20.62
N GLY A 29 17.47 51.73 20.28
CA GLY A 29 18.05 52.99 20.72
C GLY A 29 17.28 54.21 20.23
N LEU A 30 16.81 54.18 18.97
CA LEU A 30 15.92 55.21 18.44
C LEU A 30 14.60 55.26 19.21
N ILE A 31 13.97 54.10 19.48
CA ILE A 31 12.74 54.04 20.29
C ILE A 31 12.96 54.62 21.70
N VAL A 32 14.11 54.35 22.32
CA VAL A 32 14.42 54.81 23.68
C VAL A 32 14.81 56.30 23.72
N PHE A 33 15.56 56.80 22.73
CA PHE A 33 16.02 58.19 22.68
C PHE A 33 14.98 59.17 22.09
N GLU A 34 14.06 58.71 21.26
CA GLU A 34 13.06 59.55 20.59
C GLU A 34 11.87 59.94 21.49
N GLY A 35 11.97 59.70 22.80
CA GLY A 35 11.14 60.37 23.79
C GLY A 35 9.77 59.73 23.97
N LEU A 36 9.57 59.18 25.15
CA LEU A 36 8.29 58.70 25.68
C LEU A 36 7.25 59.83 25.66
N ALA A 37 6.45 59.90 24.59
CA ALA A 37 5.05 60.29 24.72
C ALA A 37 4.33 59.07 25.35
N GLU A 38 3.76 59.30 26.54
CA GLU A 38 3.24 58.35 27.55
C GLU A 38 2.16 57.34 27.10
N GLU A 39 1.89 57.19 25.80
CA GLU A 39 0.75 56.40 25.28
C GLU A 39 1.11 55.18 24.44
N ARG A 40 2.39 54.90 24.14
CA ARG A 40 2.74 53.75 23.28
C ARG A 40 3.00 52.47 24.09
N ARG A 41 1.92 51.72 24.30
CA ARG A 41 1.97 50.28 24.63
C ARG A 41 2.78 49.57 23.55
N LEU A 42 3.74 48.75 23.97
CA LEU A 42 4.45 47.81 23.09
C LEU A 42 3.43 47.13 22.17
N THR A 43 3.49 47.50 20.89
CA THR A 43 2.54 47.03 19.90
C THR A 43 2.85 45.56 19.65
N LEU A 44 1.84 44.71 19.46
CA LEU A 44 2.05 43.27 19.17
C LEU A 44 3.08 43.02 18.05
N VAL A 45 3.15 43.96 17.10
CA VAL A 45 4.11 43.99 15.99
C VAL A 45 5.56 44.14 16.47
N GLU A 46 5.83 45.03 17.44
CA GLU A 46 7.18 45.24 18.00
C GLU A 46 7.65 44.00 18.76
N LEU A 47 6.75 43.35 19.50
CA LEU A 47 7.02 42.08 20.16
C LEU A 47 7.35 40.98 19.14
N GLY A 48 6.59 40.93 18.05
CA GLY A 48 6.81 39.98 16.94
C GLY A 48 8.17 40.18 16.28
N ILE A 49 8.56 41.42 15.99
CA ILE A 49 9.88 41.75 15.41
C ILE A 49 11.01 41.35 16.36
N LEU A 50 10.87 41.61 17.66
CA LEU A 50 11.88 41.27 18.65
C LEU A 50 12.04 39.75 18.81
N LEU A 51 10.94 39.01 18.76
CA LEU A 51 10.94 37.54 18.80
C LEU A 51 11.55 36.94 17.53
N LEU A 52 11.27 37.51 16.35
CA LEU A 52 11.82 37.06 15.08
C LEU A 52 13.32 37.37 14.97
N ALA A 53 13.76 38.55 15.42
CA ALA A 53 15.16 38.94 15.50
C ALA A 53 15.93 38.04 16.49
N GLY A 54 15.38 37.83 17.68
CA GLY A 54 15.95 36.94 18.70
C GLY A 54 16.04 35.49 18.19
N GLY A 55 14.98 34.99 17.56
CA GLY A 55 14.96 33.66 16.94
C GLY A 55 16.00 33.52 15.82
N SER A 56 16.17 34.55 15.00
CA SER A 56 17.19 34.56 13.93
C SER A 56 18.61 34.52 14.48
N ILE A 57 18.89 35.29 15.54
CA ILE A 57 20.18 35.27 16.24
C ILE A 57 20.42 33.91 16.88
N ALA A 58 19.44 33.35 17.58
CA ALA A 58 19.54 32.03 18.19
C ALA A 58 19.82 30.93 17.15
N LEU A 59 19.16 30.98 16.00
CA LEU A 59 19.35 30.05 14.88
C LEU A 59 20.72 30.21 14.20
N LEU A 60 21.27 31.43 14.20
CA LEU A 60 22.63 31.73 13.72
C LEU A 60 23.72 31.23 14.68
N VAL A 61 23.53 31.42 15.99
CA VAL A 61 24.51 31.09 17.04
C VAL A 61 24.51 29.60 17.36
N GLN A 62 23.34 28.94 17.36
CA GLN A 62 23.20 27.50 17.63
C GLN A 62 22.58 26.77 16.43
N PRO A 63 23.39 26.38 15.42
CA PRO A 63 22.92 25.55 14.32
C PRO A 63 22.42 24.16 14.77
N ASN A 64 22.74 23.73 15.99
CA ASN A 64 22.27 22.46 16.56
C ASN A 64 20.76 22.43 16.86
N LEU A 65 20.07 23.57 16.93
CA LEU A 65 18.62 23.61 17.11
C LEU A 65 17.87 23.07 15.88
N LEU A 66 18.45 23.16 14.68
CA LEU A 66 17.92 22.54 13.46
C LEU A 66 17.98 21.01 13.52
N GLY A 67 18.85 20.45 14.38
CA GLY A 67 18.94 19.01 14.61
C GLY A 67 17.69 18.44 15.29
N LEU A 68 17.08 19.18 16.22
CA LEU A 68 15.84 18.75 16.88
C LEU A 68 14.64 18.70 15.92
N VAL A 69 14.51 19.69 15.03
CA VAL A 69 13.43 19.72 14.03
C VAL A 69 13.55 18.54 13.06
N LYS A 70 14.77 18.22 12.61
CA LYS A 70 15.01 17.04 11.76
C LYS A 70 14.68 15.73 12.46
N LEU A 71 14.96 15.61 13.75
CA LEU A 71 14.68 14.38 14.50
C LEU A 71 13.17 14.15 14.68
N ILE A 72 12.41 15.22 14.87
CA ILE A 72 10.94 15.17 14.98
C ILE A 72 10.32 14.84 13.61
N GLU A 73 10.82 15.42 12.53
CA GLU A 73 10.34 15.14 11.17
C GLU A 73 10.63 13.68 10.75
N VAL A 74 11.84 13.18 11.05
CA VAL A 74 12.21 11.78 10.82
C VAL A 74 11.41 10.82 11.71
N ALA A 75 11.16 11.17 12.97
CA ALA A 75 10.33 10.36 13.86
C ALA A 75 8.87 10.31 13.39
N GLY A 76 8.31 11.44 12.94
CA GLY A 76 6.96 11.53 12.37
C GLY A 76 6.82 10.66 11.12
N ILE A 77 7.76 10.76 10.18
CA ILE A 77 7.78 9.97 8.95
C ILE A 77 7.90 8.47 9.27
N LYS A 78 8.75 8.09 10.22
CA LYS A 78 8.92 6.68 10.62
C LYS A 78 7.63 6.09 11.21
N LEU A 79 6.94 6.86 12.04
CA LEU A 79 5.69 6.45 12.68
C LEU A 79 4.54 6.32 11.68
N GLU A 80 4.52 7.18 10.64
CA GLU A 80 3.58 7.07 9.54
C GLU A 80 3.87 5.86 8.64
N LEU A 81 5.15 5.55 8.41
CA LEU A 81 5.57 4.35 7.67
C LEU A 81 5.18 3.05 8.39
N GLU A 82 5.40 2.98 9.71
CA GLU A 82 5.00 1.82 10.53
C GLU A 82 3.48 1.61 10.48
N ARG A 83 2.68 2.69 10.60
CA ARG A 83 1.22 2.62 10.45
C ARG A 83 0.77 2.17 9.05
N LEU A 84 1.47 2.62 8.00
CA LEU A 84 1.19 2.18 6.62
C LEU A 84 1.51 0.70 6.43
N GLN A 85 2.64 0.23 6.97
CA GLN A 85 3.01 -1.18 6.94
C GLN A 85 2.02 -2.05 7.71
N GLU A 86 1.57 -1.63 8.89
CA GLU A 86 0.54 -2.33 9.65
C GLU A 86 -0.78 -2.42 8.88
N LYS A 87 -1.21 -1.33 8.23
CA LYS A 87 -2.41 -1.34 7.37
C LYS A 87 -2.26 -2.27 6.17
N GLN A 88 -1.10 -2.25 5.51
CA GLN A 88 -0.84 -3.15 4.38
C GLN A 88 -0.86 -4.62 4.83
N LYS A 89 -0.25 -4.93 5.97
CA LYS A 89 -0.24 -6.27 6.54
C LYS A 89 -1.65 -6.74 6.95
N ALA A 90 -2.46 -5.84 7.51
CA ALA A 90 -3.86 -6.14 7.82
C ALA A 90 -4.68 -6.40 6.55
N GLN A 91 -4.51 -5.57 5.51
CA GLN A 91 -5.17 -5.77 4.22
C GLN A 91 -4.73 -7.06 3.53
N GLU A 92 -3.45 -7.41 3.58
CA GLU A 92 -2.94 -8.65 3.01
C GLU A 92 -3.55 -9.88 3.71
N SER A 93 -3.70 -9.83 5.04
CA SER A 93 -4.36 -10.88 5.81
C SER A 93 -5.86 -11.01 5.51
N GLU A 94 -6.57 -9.90 5.32
CA GLU A 94 -7.98 -9.93 4.89
C GLU A 94 -8.13 -10.51 3.48
N LEU A 95 -7.25 -10.11 2.54
CA LEU A 95 -7.24 -10.64 1.18
C LEU A 95 -6.92 -12.13 1.16
N GLU A 96 -6.00 -12.60 2.00
CA GLU A 96 -5.68 -14.02 2.13
C GLU A 96 -6.90 -14.81 2.64
N THR A 97 -7.61 -14.28 3.62
CA THR A 97 -8.84 -14.90 4.16
C THR A 97 -9.93 -15.01 3.09
N MET A 98 -10.16 -13.96 2.30
CA MET A 98 -11.10 -14.02 1.18
C MET A 98 -10.65 -15.04 0.12
N ARG A 99 -9.34 -15.12 -0.16
CA ARG A 99 -8.77 -16.05 -1.15
C ARG A 99 -8.87 -17.52 -0.74
N VAL A 100 -9.03 -17.81 0.55
CA VAL A 100 -9.31 -19.16 1.08
C VAL A 100 -10.79 -19.52 0.93
N MET A 101 -11.70 -18.57 1.04
CA MET A 101 -13.15 -18.84 0.92
C MET A 101 -13.66 -18.89 -0.52
N LEU A 102 -13.03 -18.16 -1.45
CA LEU A 102 -13.46 -18.09 -2.85
C LEU A 102 -13.63 -19.47 -3.53
N PRO A 103 -12.77 -20.49 -3.31
CA PRO A 103 -12.96 -21.81 -3.88
C PRO A 103 -14.22 -22.55 -3.43
N LEU A 104 -14.72 -22.26 -2.23
CA LEU A 104 -15.97 -22.83 -1.71
C LEU A 104 -17.20 -22.24 -2.39
N LEU A 105 -17.09 -21.04 -2.98
CA LEU A 105 -18.19 -20.34 -3.64
C LEU A 105 -18.47 -20.86 -5.06
N LEU A 106 -17.54 -21.60 -5.68
CA LEU A 106 -17.79 -22.26 -6.96
C LEU A 106 -18.79 -23.41 -6.74
N PRO A 107 -19.88 -23.48 -7.53
CA PRO A 107 -20.75 -24.65 -7.56
C PRO A 107 -19.99 -25.94 -7.86
N GLU A 108 -20.48 -27.07 -7.33
CA GLU A 108 -19.81 -28.38 -7.41
C GLU A 108 -19.63 -28.87 -8.86
N ASP A 109 -20.59 -28.59 -9.74
CA ASP A 109 -20.52 -28.88 -11.17
C ASP A 109 -19.35 -28.14 -11.82
N GLU A 110 -19.14 -26.86 -11.50
CA GLU A 110 -18.01 -26.09 -12.02
C GLU A 110 -16.66 -26.63 -11.54
N ARG A 111 -16.57 -26.98 -10.25
CA ARG A 111 -15.36 -27.60 -9.67
C ARG A 111 -15.04 -28.92 -10.39
N SER A 112 -16.05 -29.74 -10.64
CA SER A 112 -15.91 -31.00 -11.37
C SER A 112 -15.38 -30.78 -12.79
N HIS A 113 -15.89 -29.78 -13.51
CA HIS A 113 -15.39 -29.43 -14.85
C HIS A 113 -13.93 -28.99 -14.84
N LEU A 114 -13.51 -28.15 -13.90
CA LEU A 114 -12.10 -27.73 -13.76
C LEU A 114 -11.18 -28.92 -13.46
N LYS A 115 -11.60 -29.83 -12.56
CA LYS A 115 -10.85 -31.06 -12.26
C LYS A 115 -10.74 -31.97 -13.47
N ASN A 116 -11.84 -32.16 -14.21
CA ASN A 116 -11.85 -32.98 -15.40
C ASN A 116 -10.91 -32.41 -16.48
N LEU A 117 -10.89 -31.09 -16.65
CA LEU A 117 -9.97 -30.41 -17.56
C LEU A 117 -8.51 -30.60 -17.17
N ALA A 118 -8.16 -30.42 -15.89
CA ALA A 118 -6.80 -30.61 -15.41
C ALA A 118 -6.31 -32.06 -15.48
N ASN A 119 -7.22 -33.03 -15.30
CA ASN A 119 -6.91 -34.46 -15.35
C ASN A 119 -6.96 -35.03 -16.77
N GLY A 120 -7.24 -34.22 -17.80
CA GLY A 120 -7.43 -34.69 -19.18
C GLY A 120 -8.64 -35.61 -19.37
N ARG A 121 -9.63 -35.54 -18.48
CA ARG A 121 -10.89 -36.33 -18.52
C ARG A 121 -12.01 -35.52 -19.16
N THR A 122 -11.76 -35.04 -20.37
CA THR A 122 -12.62 -34.07 -21.08
C THR A 122 -13.37 -34.65 -22.27
N ALA A 123 -13.11 -35.91 -22.61
CA ALA A 123 -13.84 -36.62 -23.65
C ALA A 123 -15.29 -36.92 -23.25
N GLY A 124 -16.19 -36.89 -24.24
CA GLY A 124 -17.59 -37.30 -24.06
C GLY A 124 -18.48 -36.23 -23.42
N TYR A 125 -18.04 -34.97 -23.39
CA TYR A 125 -18.88 -33.87 -22.94
C TYR A 125 -20.01 -33.64 -23.95
N TYR A 126 -21.24 -33.52 -23.44
CA TYR A 126 -22.41 -33.26 -24.27
C TYR A 126 -22.71 -31.78 -24.31
N GLY A 127 -22.79 -31.21 -25.51
CA GLY A 127 -23.22 -29.84 -25.72
C GLY A 127 -24.65 -29.65 -25.24
N ASN A 128 -24.83 -28.77 -24.27
CA ASN A 128 -26.12 -28.30 -23.80
C ASN A 128 -26.02 -26.81 -23.36
N ALA A 129 -27.16 -26.19 -23.11
CA ALA A 129 -27.23 -24.79 -22.69
C ALA A 129 -26.53 -24.54 -21.35
N ASP A 130 -26.66 -25.48 -20.40
CA ASP A 130 -26.11 -25.39 -19.04
C ASP A 130 -24.59 -25.39 -19.06
N LEU A 131 -23.97 -26.33 -19.78
CA LEU A 131 -22.53 -26.40 -19.98
C LEU A 131 -22.01 -25.11 -20.62
N ARG A 132 -22.67 -24.60 -21.67
CA ARG A 132 -22.27 -23.31 -22.26
C ARG A 132 -22.37 -22.16 -21.27
N GLN A 133 -23.38 -22.14 -20.41
CA GLN A 133 -23.53 -21.12 -19.38
C GLN A 133 -22.40 -21.20 -18.34
N THR A 134 -22.11 -22.41 -17.84
CA THR A 134 -21.01 -22.68 -16.92
C THR A 134 -19.67 -22.28 -17.53
N LEU A 135 -19.38 -22.65 -18.78
CA LEU A 135 -18.15 -22.25 -19.46
C LEU A 135 -18.04 -20.73 -19.65
N ARG A 136 -19.14 -20.03 -19.96
CA ARG A 136 -19.13 -18.56 -20.03
C ARG A 136 -18.84 -17.93 -18.68
N ARG A 137 -19.39 -18.46 -17.59
CA ARG A 137 -19.15 -17.98 -16.23
C ARG A 137 -17.68 -18.20 -15.82
N LEU A 138 -17.16 -19.42 -15.97
CA LEU A 138 -15.76 -19.74 -15.73
C LEU A 138 -14.78 -18.91 -16.58
N ARG A 139 -15.15 -18.58 -17.82
CA ARG A 139 -14.37 -17.67 -18.66
C ARG A 139 -14.41 -16.24 -18.14
N SER A 140 -15.59 -15.76 -17.73
CA SER A 140 -15.75 -14.39 -17.19
C SER A 140 -14.95 -14.18 -15.89
N THR A 141 -14.74 -15.25 -15.11
CA THR A 141 -13.90 -15.25 -13.91
C THR A 141 -12.43 -15.56 -14.20
N HIS A 142 -12.01 -15.60 -15.48
CA HIS A 142 -10.63 -15.83 -15.92
C HIS A 142 -10.03 -17.18 -15.49
N LEU A 143 -10.84 -18.20 -15.19
CA LEU A 143 -10.35 -19.53 -14.80
C LEU A 143 -10.07 -20.43 -16.00
N LEU A 144 -10.71 -20.15 -17.13
CA LEU A 144 -10.47 -20.81 -18.39
C LEU A 144 -10.36 -19.80 -19.52
N GLN A 145 -9.69 -20.19 -20.59
CA GLN A 145 -9.63 -19.45 -21.83
C GLN A 145 -9.96 -20.34 -23.02
N MET A 146 -10.42 -19.73 -24.11
CA MET A 146 -10.68 -20.45 -25.35
C MET A 146 -9.37 -20.69 -26.10
N LYS A 147 -9.20 -21.89 -26.62
CA LYS A 147 -8.05 -22.30 -27.41
C LYS A 147 -8.24 -21.93 -28.88
N ASN A 148 -7.17 -21.60 -29.60
CA ASN A 148 -7.16 -21.44 -31.07
C ASN A 148 -8.27 -20.55 -31.67
N GLY A 149 -8.76 -19.56 -30.93
CA GLY A 149 -9.85 -18.69 -31.39
C GLY A 149 -11.24 -19.32 -31.40
N HIS A 150 -11.40 -20.51 -30.80
CA HIS A 150 -12.71 -21.12 -30.61
C HIS A 150 -13.64 -20.25 -29.76
N HIS A 151 -14.94 -20.43 -29.94
CA HIS A 151 -15.96 -19.76 -29.15
C HIS A 151 -16.90 -20.76 -28.46
N VAL A 152 -17.41 -20.40 -27.27
CA VAL A 152 -18.37 -21.25 -26.53
C VAL A 152 -19.65 -21.52 -27.35
N SER A 153 -19.99 -20.64 -28.30
CA SER A 153 -21.10 -20.84 -29.23
C SER A 153 -20.91 -22.01 -30.20
N GLU A 154 -19.69 -22.48 -30.41
CA GLU A 154 -19.38 -23.62 -31.29
C GLU A 154 -19.74 -24.96 -30.64
N LEU A 155 -19.93 -24.98 -29.31
CA LEU A 155 -20.38 -26.16 -28.56
C LEU A 155 -21.88 -26.38 -28.77
N GLN A 156 -22.24 -26.87 -29.96
CA GLN A 156 -23.61 -27.09 -30.39
C GLN A 156 -24.32 -28.11 -29.51
N ASP A 157 -25.62 -27.88 -29.28
CA ASP A 157 -26.48 -28.82 -28.58
C ASP A 157 -26.51 -30.17 -29.30
N GLY A 158 -26.52 -31.26 -28.55
CA GLY A 158 -26.71 -32.59 -29.13
C GLY A 158 -25.43 -33.31 -29.56
N ARG A 159 -24.28 -32.63 -29.52
CA ARG A 159 -22.99 -33.20 -29.97
C ARG A 159 -22.07 -33.53 -28.80
N MET A 160 -21.34 -34.63 -28.94
CA MET A 160 -20.25 -34.95 -28.04
C MET A 160 -18.95 -34.29 -28.53
N PHE A 161 -18.15 -33.79 -27.60
CA PHE A 161 -16.84 -33.22 -27.87
C PHE A 161 -15.84 -33.54 -26.77
N ASP A 162 -14.57 -33.36 -27.10
CA ASP A 162 -13.51 -33.25 -26.10
C ASP A 162 -13.36 -31.77 -25.70
N LEU A 163 -13.61 -31.47 -24.43
CA LEU A 163 -13.55 -30.10 -23.93
C LEU A 163 -12.13 -29.50 -24.07
N ALA A 164 -11.07 -30.31 -23.98
CA ALA A 164 -9.67 -29.86 -24.05
C ALA A 164 -9.25 -29.37 -25.46
N ASP A 165 -10.05 -29.68 -26.49
CA ASP A 165 -9.83 -29.16 -27.84
C ASP A 165 -10.24 -27.69 -27.96
N TYR A 166 -11.23 -27.26 -27.17
CA TYR A 166 -11.84 -25.93 -27.26
C TYR A 166 -11.34 -24.97 -26.19
N ILE A 167 -10.98 -25.47 -25.01
CA ILE A 167 -10.61 -24.64 -23.86
C ILE A 167 -9.39 -25.17 -23.14
N GLU A 168 -8.73 -24.30 -22.40
CA GLU A 168 -7.64 -24.63 -21.50
C GLU A 168 -7.71 -23.81 -20.21
N LEU A 169 -7.08 -24.32 -19.15
CA LEU A 169 -6.97 -23.61 -17.87
C LEU A 169 -5.97 -22.46 -18.00
N THR A 170 -6.31 -21.32 -17.42
CA THR A 170 -5.38 -20.20 -17.24
C THR A 170 -4.45 -20.46 -16.05
N SER A 171 -3.46 -19.59 -15.83
CA SER A 171 -2.64 -19.60 -14.61
C SER A 171 -3.47 -19.51 -13.33
N ASP A 172 -4.56 -18.73 -13.38
CA ASP A 172 -5.46 -18.53 -12.24
C ASP A 172 -6.34 -19.76 -12.03
N GLY A 173 -6.81 -20.39 -13.11
CA GLY A 173 -7.51 -21.67 -13.06
C GLY A 173 -6.69 -22.78 -12.41
N TRP A 174 -5.38 -22.86 -12.73
CA TRP A 174 -4.46 -23.82 -12.09
C TRP A 174 -4.26 -23.55 -10.60
N GLN A 175 -3.99 -22.30 -10.22
CA GLN A 175 -3.85 -21.92 -8.81
C GLN A 175 -5.13 -22.23 -8.02
N TRP A 176 -6.29 -21.99 -8.64
CA TRP A 176 -7.57 -22.25 -8.03
C TRP A 176 -7.79 -23.75 -7.81
N LEU A 177 -7.47 -24.57 -8.80
CA LEU A 177 -7.57 -26.01 -8.69
C LEU A 177 -6.72 -26.58 -7.55
N GLU A 178 -5.50 -26.09 -7.38
CA GLU A 178 -4.63 -26.52 -6.28
C GLU A 178 -5.23 -26.17 -4.91
N ARG A 179 -5.89 -25.01 -4.79
CA ARG A 179 -6.62 -24.63 -3.57
C ARG A 179 -7.82 -25.53 -3.31
N ILE A 180 -8.60 -25.86 -4.34
CA ILE A 180 -9.73 -26.80 -4.22
C ILE A 180 -9.23 -28.15 -3.68
N LYS A 181 -8.15 -28.68 -4.25
CA LYS A 181 -7.54 -29.94 -3.80
C LYS A 181 -7.07 -29.87 -2.35
N ALA A 182 -6.46 -28.75 -1.94
CA ALA A 182 -6.00 -28.56 -0.57
C ALA A 182 -7.16 -28.58 0.43
N VAL A 183 -8.23 -27.81 0.16
CA VAL A 183 -9.43 -27.76 1.03
C VAL A 183 -10.12 -29.12 1.10
N GLU A 184 -10.26 -29.83 -0.02
CA GLU A 184 -10.87 -31.17 -0.03
C GLU A 184 -10.04 -32.19 0.73
N LYS A 185 -8.71 -32.09 0.66
CA LYS A 185 -7.81 -32.95 1.43
C LYS A 185 -7.95 -32.69 2.93
N GLU A 186 -7.97 -31.43 3.36
CA GLU A 186 -8.19 -31.06 4.77
C GLU A 186 -9.53 -31.60 5.27
N GLN A 187 -10.61 -31.45 4.50
CA GLN A 187 -11.94 -31.97 4.84
C GLN A 187 -11.96 -33.51 4.96
N GLN A 188 -11.22 -34.22 4.12
CA GLN A 188 -11.09 -35.68 4.20
C GLN A 188 -10.33 -36.11 5.46
N GLU A 189 -9.22 -35.45 5.78
CA GLU A 189 -8.43 -35.72 6.99
C GLU A 189 -9.24 -35.48 8.27
N ASP A 190 -10.02 -34.40 8.32
CA ASP A 190 -10.91 -34.08 9.44
C ASP A 190 -12.03 -35.13 9.61
N ALA A 191 -12.64 -35.57 8.50
CA ALA A 191 -13.68 -36.59 8.52
C ALA A 191 -13.17 -37.95 9.03
N GLU A 192 -11.98 -38.37 8.59
CA GLU A 192 -11.33 -39.60 9.06
C GLU A 192 -10.90 -39.51 10.53
N GLY A 193 -10.35 -38.36 10.94
CA GLY A 193 -9.94 -38.10 12.32
C GLY A 193 -11.12 -38.17 13.29
N ASN A 194 -12.27 -37.62 12.90
CA ASN A 194 -13.48 -37.66 13.73
C ASN A 194 -14.07 -39.08 13.81
N SER A 195 -14.05 -39.85 12.70
CA SER A 195 -14.51 -41.24 12.69
C SER A 195 -13.70 -42.15 13.63
N LYS A 196 -12.40 -41.91 13.80
CA LYS A 196 -11.54 -42.69 14.69
C LYS A 196 -11.72 -42.35 16.17
N ARG A 197 -12.20 -41.15 16.50
CA ARG A 197 -12.47 -40.73 17.89
C ARG A 197 -13.81 -41.24 18.42
N SER A 198 -14.73 -41.66 17.55
CA SER A 198 -16.05 -42.18 17.93
C SER A 198 -16.10 -43.71 18.10
N GLN A 199 -14.97 -44.41 17.90
CA GLN A 199 -14.80 -45.83 18.16
C GLN A 199 -14.03 -46.04 19.47
#